data_AF-X1UHN5-F1
#
_entry.id   AF-X1UHN5-F1
#
_cell.length_a   1.000
_cell.length_b   1.000
_cell.length_c   1.000
_cell.angle_alpha   90.00
_cell.angle_beta   90.00
_cell.angle_gamma   90.00
#
_symmetry.space_group_name_H-M   'P 1'
#
loop_
_entity.id
_entity.type
_entity.pdbx_description
1 polymer ?
#
loop_
_entity_poly.entity_id
_entity_poly.type
_entity_poly.pdbx_seq_one_letter_code
_entity_poly.pdbx_strand_id
1 'polypeptide(L)'
;MKKLVFLLDVDGVLNTGQFLYSAEGKAFKIFGPHDNDGLKLLKGKVKVKFLTADKRGFPITKKRIVDDMGYELELVSEENRYEYIKRNCDLNNLIYMGDGYHDGKILKACKFGITPASARKEARENANFVTESKAGEGAVLDACL
;
A
#
# COMPACT_ATOMS: atom_id res chain seq x y z
N MET A 1 4.90 24.97 -0.14
CA MET A 1 3.82 24.07 -0.59
C MET A 1 3.80 22.84 0.30
N LYS A 2 2.62 22.29 0.66
CA LYS A 2 2.57 21.01 1.41
C LYS A 2 3.17 19.90 0.53
N LYS A 3 3.96 19.02 1.13
CA LYS A 3 4.57 17.88 0.43
C LYS A 3 3.50 16.81 0.16
N LEU A 4 3.52 16.22 -1.03
CA LEU A 4 2.65 15.08 -1.36
C LEU A 4 2.98 13.90 -0.43
N VAL A 5 1.94 13.14 -0.07
CA VAL A 5 2.07 11.89 0.69
C VAL A 5 1.67 10.74 -0.23
N PHE A 6 2.53 9.74 -0.34
CA PHE A 6 2.20 8.47 -0.97
C PHE A 6 1.99 7.43 0.13
N LEU A 7 0.74 7.03 0.30
CA LEU A 7 0.29 6.10 1.33
C LEU A 7 -0.09 4.78 0.68
N LEU A 8 0.53 3.69 1.11
CA LEU A 8 0.34 2.39 0.50
C LEU A 8 -0.29 1.41 1.49
N ASP A 9 -1.24 0.61 1.04
CA ASP A 9 -1.53 -0.68 1.68
C ASP A 9 -0.33 -1.62 1.50
N VAL A 10 -0.33 -2.74 2.22
CA VAL A 10 0.76 -3.71 2.21
C VAL A 10 0.37 -4.99 1.48
N ASP A 11 -0.64 -5.70 2.00
CA ASP A 11 -1.03 -7.00 1.47
C ASP A 11 -1.84 -6.81 0.19
N GLY A 12 -1.38 -7.38 -0.93
CA GLY A 12 -2.02 -7.15 -2.23
C GLY A 12 -1.57 -5.86 -2.92
N VAL A 13 -0.59 -5.15 -2.37
CA VAL A 13 0.09 -3.99 -2.98
C VAL A 13 1.61 -4.18 -3.02
N LEU A 14 2.28 -4.09 -1.87
CA LEU A 14 3.73 -4.26 -1.74
C LEU A 14 4.14 -5.74 -1.79
N ASN A 15 3.22 -6.62 -1.40
CA ASN A 15 3.38 -8.07 -1.49
C ASN A 15 2.26 -8.67 -2.34
N THR A 16 2.40 -9.95 -2.69
CA THR A 16 1.46 -10.63 -3.61
C THR A 16 0.04 -10.82 -3.08
N GLY A 17 -0.23 -10.46 -1.81
CA GLY A 17 -1.52 -10.65 -1.13
C GLY A 17 -1.78 -12.08 -0.66
N GLN A 18 -0.90 -13.02 -1.00
CA GLN A 18 -1.05 -14.43 -0.61
C GLN A 18 -0.86 -14.63 0.89
N PHE A 19 -1.69 -15.52 1.43
CA PHE A 19 -1.66 -15.91 2.83
C PHE A 19 -0.97 -17.27 2.96
N LEU A 20 0.33 -17.25 3.27
CA LEU A 20 1.10 -18.47 3.49
C LEU A 20 0.97 -18.92 4.95
N TYR A 21 0.25 -20.03 5.15
CA TYR A 21 -0.02 -20.60 6.47
C TYR A 21 0.77 -21.88 6.71
N SER A 22 1.22 -22.02 7.95
CA SER A 22 1.70 -23.25 8.58
C SER A 22 0.63 -23.78 9.53
N ALA A 23 0.88 -24.92 10.18
CA ALA A 23 -0.02 -25.42 11.23
C ALA A 23 -0.15 -24.44 12.41
N GLU A 24 0.85 -23.58 12.60
CA GLU A 24 0.94 -22.58 13.66
C GLU A 24 0.32 -21.22 13.26
N GLY A 25 -0.09 -21.05 12.00
CA GLY A 25 -0.70 -19.82 11.49
C GLY A 25 0.08 -19.15 10.36
N LYS A 26 -0.16 -17.84 10.14
CA LYS A 26 0.46 -17.06 9.06
C LYS A 26 1.98 -16.99 9.27
N ALA A 27 2.73 -17.62 8.37
CA ALA A 27 4.17 -17.78 8.53
C ALA A 27 4.97 -16.84 7.63
N PHE A 28 4.46 -16.53 6.44
CA PHE A 28 5.22 -15.78 5.42
C PHE A 28 4.36 -14.79 4.64
N LYS A 29 5.03 -13.83 4.01
CA LYS A 29 4.53 -12.91 2.97
C LYS A 29 5.55 -12.87 1.83
N ILE A 30 5.10 -12.76 0.58
CA ILE A 30 5.98 -12.76 -0.60
C ILE A 30 6.11 -11.33 -1.12
N PHE A 31 7.29 -10.73 -0.98
CA PHE A 31 7.61 -9.38 -1.48
C PHE A 31 8.45 -9.44 -2.74
N GLY A 32 8.24 -8.47 -3.64
CA GLY A 32 9.04 -8.32 -4.84
C GLY A 32 10.40 -7.67 -4.59
N PRO A 33 11.37 -7.87 -5.50
CA PRO A 33 12.68 -7.24 -5.40
C PRO A 33 12.67 -5.76 -5.84
N HIS A 34 11.76 -5.38 -6.74
CA HIS A 34 11.81 -4.10 -7.46
C HIS A 34 11.16 -2.91 -6.73
N ASP A 35 10.10 -3.16 -5.96
CA ASP A 35 9.25 -2.11 -5.40
C ASP A 35 10.01 -1.11 -4.53
N ASN A 36 10.99 -1.58 -3.75
CA ASN A 36 11.80 -0.70 -2.91
C ASN A 36 12.68 0.26 -3.72
N ASP A 37 13.13 -0.13 -4.90
CA ASP A 37 13.93 0.75 -5.75
C ASP A 37 13.08 1.90 -6.30
N GLY A 38 11.83 1.64 -6.68
CA GLY A 38 10.87 2.68 -7.04
C GLY A 38 10.65 3.69 -5.92
N LEU A 39 10.43 3.21 -4.69
CA LEU A 39 10.23 4.09 -3.53
C LEU A 39 11.47 4.96 -3.21
N LYS A 40 12.68 4.48 -3.50
CA LYS A 40 13.91 5.29 -3.37
C LYS A 40 13.94 6.44 -4.38
N LEU A 41 13.38 6.29 -5.59
CA LEU A 41 13.32 7.35 -6.60
C LEU A 41 12.46 8.55 -6.15
N LEU A 42 11.54 8.32 -5.22
CA LEU A 42 10.67 9.33 -4.62
C LEU A 42 11.32 10.09 -3.45
N LYS A 43 12.50 9.67 -2.99
CA LYS A 43 13.20 10.28 -1.85
C LYS A 43 13.37 11.80 -2.07
N GLY A 44 13.00 12.57 -1.06
CA GLY A 44 13.04 14.05 -1.12
C GLY A 44 11.83 14.69 -1.82
N LYS A 45 11.16 13.99 -2.75
CA LYS A 45 10.03 14.50 -3.54
C LYS A 45 8.68 14.26 -2.87
N VAL A 46 8.45 13.04 -2.39
CA VAL A 46 7.17 12.61 -1.79
C VAL A 46 7.43 11.99 -0.41
N LYS A 47 6.51 12.14 0.54
CA LYS A 47 6.57 11.42 1.82
C LYS A 47 5.90 10.06 1.65
N VAL A 48 6.65 8.97 1.80
CA VAL A 48 6.13 7.60 1.71
C VAL A 48 5.73 7.10 3.10
N LYS A 49 4.55 6.49 3.20
CA LYS A 49 4.02 5.84 4.41
C LYS A 49 3.29 4.55 4.05
N PHE A 50 3.19 3.62 5.00
CA PHE A 50 2.44 2.38 4.85
C PHE A 50 1.35 2.22 5.91
N LEU A 51 0.25 1.59 5.52
CA LEU A 51 -0.82 1.14 6.39
C LEU A 51 -1.06 -0.35 6.15
N THR A 52 -1.37 -1.09 7.20
CA THR A 52 -1.84 -2.48 7.09
C THR A 52 -2.94 -2.73 8.11
N ALA A 53 -3.88 -3.62 7.77
CA ALA A 53 -4.85 -4.14 8.72
C ALA A 53 -4.44 -5.51 9.29
N ASP A 54 -3.39 -6.12 8.72
CA ASP A 54 -2.98 -7.48 9.06
C ASP A 54 -2.21 -7.52 10.37
N LYS A 55 -2.95 -7.62 11.48
CA LYS A 55 -2.39 -7.76 12.83
C LYS A 55 -1.52 -9.03 12.97
N ARG A 56 -1.91 -10.12 12.30
CA ARG A 56 -1.25 -11.44 12.44
C ARG A 56 0.10 -11.44 11.74
N GLY A 57 0.18 -10.90 10.52
CA GLY A 57 1.42 -10.76 9.78
C GLY A 57 2.19 -9.47 10.07
N PHE A 58 1.78 -8.66 11.04
CA PHE A 58 2.41 -7.37 11.36
C PHE A 58 3.91 -7.49 11.65
N PRO A 59 4.42 -8.49 12.40
CA PRO A 59 5.86 -8.64 12.61
C PRO A 59 6.66 -8.81 11.32
N ILE A 60 6.11 -9.58 10.36
CA ILE A 60 6.73 -9.81 9.03
C ILE A 60 6.73 -8.49 8.24
N THR A 61 5.59 -7.80 8.22
CA THR A 61 5.47 -6.50 7.55
C THR A 61 6.44 -5.47 8.14
N LYS A 62 6.51 -5.38 9.48
CA LYS A 62 7.38 -4.44 10.18
C LYS A 62 8.85 -4.70 9.86
N LYS A 63 9.27 -5.98 9.85
CA LYS A 63 10.64 -6.35 9.51
C LYS A 63 11.04 -5.82 8.13
N ARG A 64 10.17 -6.04 7.13
CA ARG A 64 10.44 -5.58 5.76
C ARG A 64 10.38 -4.05 5.62
N ILE A 65 9.31 -3.43 6.09
CA ILE A 65 9.01 -2.02 5.78
C ILE A 65 9.78 -1.06 6.69
N VAL A 66 9.81 -1.35 7.99
CA VAL A 66 10.42 -0.47 8.99
C VAL A 66 11.91 -0.77 9.11
N ASP A 67 12.26 -2.03 9.39
CA ASP A 67 13.65 -2.36 9.71
C ASP A 67 14.55 -2.38 8.47
N ASP A 68 14.11 -3.01 7.37
CA ASP A 68 14.93 -3.13 6.16
C ASP A 68 14.82 -1.92 5.21
N MET A 69 13.61 -1.38 5.02
CA MET A 69 13.36 -0.30 4.06
C MET A 69 13.36 1.10 4.69
N GLY A 70 13.13 1.21 6.00
CA GLY A 70 13.19 2.50 6.73
C GLY A 70 11.96 3.40 6.57
N TYR A 71 10.78 2.84 6.30
CA TYR A 71 9.53 3.61 6.13
C TYR A 71 8.60 3.53 7.36
N GLU A 72 7.75 4.54 7.53
CA GLU A 72 6.70 4.56 8.55
C GLU A 72 5.62 3.50 8.23
N LEU A 73 5.19 2.74 9.25
CA LEU A 73 4.15 1.72 9.14
C LEU A 73 3.15 1.87 10.30
N GLU A 74 1.86 1.90 9.97
CA GLU A 74 0.76 2.00 10.93
C GLU A 74 -0.21 0.81 10.79
N LEU A 75 -0.74 0.35 11.93
CA LEU A 75 -1.71 -0.75 11.99
C LEU A 75 -3.12 -0.19 12.18
N VAL A 76 -3.96 -0.27 11.16
CA VAL A 76 -5.32 0.27 11.15
C VAL A 76 -6.26 -0.73 10.49
N SER A 77 -7.35 -1.10 11.16
CA SER A 77 -8.33 -2.04 10.60
C SER A 77 -8.99 -1.48 9.34
N GLU A 78 -9.35 -2.37 8.41
CA GLU A 78 -9.93 -2.03 7.11
C GLU A 78 -11.18 -1.14 7.23
N GLU A 79 -12.06 -1.48 8.18
CA GLU A 79 -13.30 -0.75 8.47
C GLU A 79 -13.06 0.72 8.91
N ASN A 80 -11.96 0.98 9.62
CA ASN A 80 -11.63 2.30 10.17
C ASN A 80 -10.66 3.07 9.29
N ARG A 81 -10.08 2.43 8.26
CA ARG A 81 -9.00 2.98 7.45
C ARG A 81 -9.39 4.28 6.76
N TYR A 82 -10.59 4.36 6.18
CA TYR A 82 -11.07 5.57 5.52
C TYR A 82 -11.18 6.76 6.48
N GLU A 83 -11.82 6.56 7.63
CA GLU A 83 -11.96 7.61 8.65
C GLU A 83 -10.62 8.00 9.26
N TYR A 84 -9.73 7.03 9.48
CA TYR A 84 -8.35 7.29 9.90
C TYR A 84 -7.62 8.19 8.90
N ILE A 85 -7.66 7.88 7.60
CA ILE A 85 -7.00 8.66 6.56
C ILE A 85 -7.60 10.07 6.49
N LYS A 86 -8.93 10.22 6.52
CA LYS A 86 -9.58 11.54 6.51
C LYS A 86 -9.15 12.44 7.67
N ARG A 87 -8.88 11.85 8.85
CA ARG A 87 -8.48 12.60 10.04
C ARG A 87 -6.99 12.93 10.06
N ASN A 88 -6.15 12.07 9.50
CA ASN A 88 -4.68 12.15 9.63
C ASN A 88 -3.97 12.60 8.35
N CYS A 89 -4.66 12.64 7.21
CA CYS A 89 -4.09 13.00 5.92
C CYS A 89 -4.91 14.09 5.23
N ASP A 90 -4.22 14.94 4.46
CA ASP A 90 -4.85 15.90 3.57
C ASP A 90 -5.15 15.21 2.23
N LEU A 91 -6.42 14.84 1.99
CA LEU A 91 -6.83 14.09 0.80
C LEU A 91 -6.42 14.78 -0.51
N ASN A 92 -6.39 16.12 -0.55
CA ASN A 92 -5.97 16.89 -1.73
C ASN A 92 -4.47 16.79 -2.05
N ASN A 93 -3.69 16.23 -1.13
CA ASN A 93 -2.25 16.00 -1.26
C ASN A 93 -1.88 14.52 -1.06
N LEU A 94 -2.87 13.62 -1.09
CA LEU A 94 -2.68 12.19 -0.87
C LEU A 94 -2.73 11.42 -2.18
N ILE A 95 -1.67 10.67 -2.44
CA ILE A 95 -1.66 9.55 -3.39
C ILE A 95 -1.88 8.29 -2.55
N TYR A 96 -2.84 7.46 -2.92
CA TYR A 96 -3.14 6.22 -2.21
C TYR A 96 -3.02 5.02 -3.13
N MET A 97 -2.34 3.96 -2.69
CA MET A 97 -2.30 2.68 -3.39
C MET A 97 -2.90 1.58 -2.55
N GLY A 98 -3.95 0.93 -3.06
CA GLY A 98 -4.71 -0.14 -2.38
C GLY A 98 -5.32 -1.10 -3.39
N ASP A 99 -5.76 -2.28 -2.95
CA ASP A 99 -6.24 -3.35 -3.83
C ASP A 99 -7.59 -3.95 -3.39
N GLY A 100 -8.01 -3.68 -2.16
CA GLY A 100 -9.15 -4.31 -1.52
C GLY A 100 -10.50 -3.63 -1.76
N TYR A 101 -11.56 -4.26 -1.27
CA TYR A 101 -12.91 -3.70 -1.32
C TYR A 101 -13.03 -2.37 -0.54
N HIS A 102 -12.44 -2.32 0.66
CA HIS A 102 -12.51 -1.16 1.54
C HIS A 102 -11.69 0.03 1.00
N ASP A 103 -10.71 -0.24 0.15
CA ASP A 103 -9.85 0.78 -0.45
C ASP A 103 -10.57 1.61 -1.52
N GLY A 104 -11.62 1.09 -2.16
CA GLY A 104 -12.33 1.80 -3.22
C GLY A 104 -12.83 3.20 -2.80
N LYS A 105 -13.29 3.35 -1.56
CA LYS A 105 -13.70 4.67 -1.02
C LYS A 105 -12.52 5.63 -0.86
N ILE A 106 -11.36 5.13 -0.47
CA ILE A 106 -10.14 5.93 -0.28
C ILE A 106 -9.58 6.34 -1.65
N LEU A 107 -9.48 5.38 -2.57
CA LEU A 107 -9.00 5.58 -3.94
C LEU A 107 -9.78 6.68 -4.65
N LYS A 108 -11.11 6.66 -4.55
CA LYS A 108 -11.98 7.68 -5.14
C LYS A 108 -11.84 9.07 -4.50
N ALA A 109 -11.53 9.13 -3.20
CA ALA A 109 -11.56 10.37 -2.42
C ALA A 109 -10.20 11.10 -2.37
N CYS A 110 -9.10 10.38 -2.57
CA CYS A 110 -7.76 10.95 -2.56
C CYS A 110 -7.44 11.73 -3.85
N LYS A 111 -6.34 12.49 -3.85
CA LYS A 111 -5.88 13.25 -5.03
C LYS A 111 -5.61 12.34 -6.22
N PHE A 112 -5.01 11.19 -5.96
CA PHE A 112 -4.66 10.22 -6.99
C PHE A 112 -4.63 8.80 -6.43
N GLY A 113 -5.61 7.98 -6.80
CA GLY A 113 -5.74 6.58 -6.42
C GLY A 113 -5.06 5.67 -7.43
N ILE A 114 -4.22 4.75 -6.94
CA ILE A 114 -3.49 3.77 -7.74
C ILE A 114 -3.85 2.38 -7.25
N THR A 115 -3.87 1.40 -8.14
CA THR A 115 -4.06 0.01 -7.73
C THR A 115 -3.26 -0.95 -8.61
N PRO A 116 -2.78 -2.09 -8.07
CA PRO A 116 -2.15 -3.13 -8.88
C PRO A 116 -3.07 -3.74 -9.93
N ALA A 117 -2.52 -4.31 -11.00
CA ALA A 117 -3.30 -5.08 -11.97
C ALA A 117 -4.13 -6.21 -11.33
N SER A 118 -3.58 -6.84 -10.28
CA SER A 118 -4.18 -7.96 -9.54
C SER A 118 -5.30 -7.57 -8.58
N ALA A 119 -5.57 -6.28 -8.40
CA ALA A 119 -6.53 -5.80 -7.41
C ALA A 119 -7.98 -6.26 -7.66
N ARG A 120 -8.82 -6.17 -6.62
CA ARG A 120 -10.26 -6.40 -6.76
C ARG A 120 -10.86 -5.40 -7.75
N LYS A 121 -11.94 -5.82 -8.41
CA LYS A 121 -12.65 -5.00 -9.39
C LYS A 121 -13.07 -3.64 -8.80
N GLU A 122 -13.56 -3.64 -7.57
CA GLU A 122 -14.05 -2.47 -6.86
C GLU A 122 -12.94 -1.46 -6.57
N ALA A 123 -11.70 -1.90 -6.35
CA ALA A 123 -10.56 -1.01 -6.24
C ALA A 123 -10.22 -0.40 -7.61
N ARG A 124 -10.11 -1.23 -8.65
CA ARG A 124 -9.81 -0.79 -10.03
C ARG A 124 -10.82 0.20 -10.58
N GLU A 125 -12.11 -0.02 -10.35
CA GLU A 125 -13.17 0.89 -10.81
C GLU A 125 -13.14 2.27 -10.13
N ASN A 126 -12.47 2.39 -8.98
CA ASN A 126 -12.35 3.65 -8.24
C ASN A 126 -10.94 4.26 -8.29
N ALA A 127 -9.98 3.63 -8.97
CA ALA A 127 -8.62 4.13 -9.11
C ALA A 127 -8.50 5.09 -10.30
N ASN A 128 -7.59 6.06 -10.20
CA ASN A 128 -7.18 6.91 -11.31
C ASN A 128 -6.20 6.19 -12.25
N PHE A 129 -5.40 5.28 -11.70
CA PHE A 129 -4.41 4.51 -12.43
C PHE A 129 -4.38 3.06 -11.95
N VAL A 130 -4.32 2.13 -12.90
CA VAL A 130 -4.09 0.70 -12.65
C VAL A 130 -2.72 0.38 -13.24
N THR A 131 -1.82 -0.16 -12.42
CA THR A 131 -0.46 -0.51 -12.89
C THR A 131 -0.51 -1.68 -13.86
N GLU A 132 0.50 -1.82 -14.71
CA GLU A 132 0.62 -2.99 -15.59
C GLU A 132 1.02 -4.24 -14.79
N SER A 133 1.95 -4.08 -13.85
CA SER A 133 2.43 -5.15 -12.99
C SER A 133 1.42 -5.52 -11.90
N LYS A 134 1.51 -6.77 -11.45
CA LYS A 134 0.76 -7.26 -10.30
C LYS A 134 1.44 -6.89 -8.98
N ALA A 135 0.69 -6.99 -7.90
CA ALA A 135 1.19 -6.76 -6.55
C ALA A 135 2.38 -7.67 -6.21
N GLY A 136 3.43 -7.10 -5.61
CA GLY A 136 4.68 -7.82 -5.33
C GLY A 136 5.50 -8.23 -6.56
N GLU A 137 5.09 -7.85 -7.77
CA GLU A 137 5.79 -8.12 -9.04
C GLU A 137 6.29 -6.83 -9.70
N GLY A 138 6.38 -5.71 -8.96
CA GLY A 138 6.82 -4.41 -9.49
C GLY A 138 5.73 -3.34 -9.57
N ALA A 139 4.49 -3.61 -9.12
CA ALA A 139 3.41 -2.62 -9.18
C ALA A 139 3.74 -1.31 -8.45
N VAL A 140 4.48 -1.35 -7.33
CA VAL A 140 4.86 -0.11 -6.63
C VAL A 140 5.94 0.63 -7.42
N LEU A 141 6.84 -0.07 -8.10
CA LEU A 141 7.77 0.55 -9.03
C LEU A 141 7.03 1.24 -10.18
N ASP A 142 6.06 0.58 -10.82
CA ASP A 142 5.22 1.18 -11.87
C ASP A 142 4.56 2.47 -11.39
N ALA A 143 4.06 2.49 -10.15
CA ALA A 143 3.44 3.67 -9.56
C ALA A 143 4.41 4.83 -9.25
N CYS A 144 5.71 4.53 -9.13
CA CYS A 144 6.74 5.53 -8.83
C CYS A 144 7.35 6.18 -10.08
N LEU A 145 7.23 5.54 -11.24
CA LEU A 145 7.72 6.02 -12.54
C LEU A 145 6.75 7.05 -13.15
#